data_AF-J3EXJ0-F1
#
_entry.id   AF-J3EXJ0-F1
#
_cell.length_a   1.000
_cell.length_b   1.000
_cell.length_c   1.000
_cell.angle_alpha   90.00
_cell.angle_beta   90.00
_cell.angle_gamma   90.00
#
_symmetry.space_group_name_H-M   'P 1'
#
loop_
_entity.id
_entity.type
_entity.pdbx_description
1 polymer ?
#
loop_
_entity_poly.entity_id
_entity_poly.type
_entity_poly.pdbx_seq_one_letter_code
_entity_poly.pdbx_strand_id
1 'polypeptide(L)'
;MVLTMFLLFALYLVFAVVISQTQYVGFLVLMVPFLAVQYFFSDKLALYSMGAKEVSEEEYPELHAMIGRLSQQADLPKPKVAVADSRVPNAFATGRNQKNSAVCVTTGIMQTLDRDELEGVIAHELAHIKNRDVAVMTIASFLSTIAFLVVRWGWFFGGGDRREGGAPVIVAIMLSLVVWVISFVLIRALSRYREYAADRGGAVITGKPSALASALLKISGRMDSVPKEDMREQAEMNAFFIIPIKSGFIGKIASTHPSTEKRVAKLRELEKEMETR
;
A
#
# COMPACT_ATOMS: atom_id res chain seq x y z
N MET A 1 7.55 -12.44 -7.09
CA MET A 1 7.73 -12.08 -5.67
C MET A 1 9.10 -12.51 -5.13
N VAL A 2 9.45 -13.81 -5.12
CA VAL A 2 10.74 -14.30 -4.59
C VAL A 2 11.95 -13.60 -5.23
N LEU A 3 11.99 -13.54 -6.56
CA LEU A 3 13.06 -12.84 -7.29
C LEU A 3 13.16 -11.35 -6.90
N THR A 4 12.02 -10.66 -6.78
CA THR A 4 11.98 -9.24 -6.39
C THR A 4 12.54 -9.02 -4.98
N MET A 5 12.18 -9.90 -4.04
CA MET A 5 12.71 -9.89 -2.67
C MET A 5 14.20 -10.19 -2.63
N PHE A 6 14.65 -11.17 -3.41
CA PHE A 6 16.07 -11.48 -3.54
C PHE A 6 16.87 -10.29 -4.10
N LEU A 7 16.39 -9.66 -5.17
CA LEU A 7 17.04 -8.49 -5.77
C LEU A 7 17.08 -7.29 -4.83
N LEU A 8 15.99 -7.02 -4.09
CA LEU A 8 15.97 -5.97 -3.06
C LEU A 8 16.97 -6.29 -1.95
N PHE A 9 16.99 -7.53 -1.46
CA PHE A 9 17.93 -7.95 -0.42
C PHE A 9 19.39 -7.79 -0.87
N ALA A 10 19.74 -8.26 -2.08
CA ALA A 10 21.09 -8.14 -2.62
C ALA A 10 21.50 -6.67 -2.79
N LEU A 11 20.63 -5.83 -3.35
CA LEU A 11 20.84 -4.39 -3.51
C LEU A 11 21.09 -3.71 -2.15
N TYR A 12 20.28 -4.06 -1.17
CA TYR A 12 20.33 -3.53 0.18
C TYR A 12 21.54 -3.98 0.98
N LEU A 13 22.01 -5.21 0.77
CA LEU A 13 23.27 -5.70 1.35
C LEU A 13 24.45 -4.86 0.84
N VAL A 14 24.55 -4.67 -0.48
CA VAL A 14 25.61 -3.85 -1.10
C VAL A 14 25.53 -2.41 -0.58
N PHE A 15 24.32 -1.84 -0.52
CA PHE A 15 24.13 -0.48 -0.02
C PHE A 15 24.57 -0.33 1.45
N ALA A 16 24.18 -1.27 2.32
CA ALA A 16 24.54 -1.24 3.73
C ALA A 16 26.06 -1.34 3.95
N VAL A 17 26.75 -2.21 3.19
CA VAL A 17 28.22 -2.37 3.26
C VAL A 17 28.96 -1.12 2.79
N VAL A 18 28.45 -0.41 1.80
CA VAL A 18 29.09 0.84 1.34
C VAL A 18 28.81 1.97 2.33
N ILE A 19 27.57 2.13 2.78
CA ILE A 19 27.22 3.20 3.73
C ILE A 19 27.93 3.01 5.08
N SER A 20 28.16 1.77 5.54
CA SER A 20 28.88 1.52 6.78
C SER A 20 30.34 2.01 6.76
N GLN A 21 30.93 2.18 5.58
CA GLN A 21 32.27 2.73 5.38
C GLN A 21 32.28 4.26 5.26
N THR A 22 31.12 4.90 5.38
CA THR A 22 30.96 6.36 5.28
C THR A 22 30.59 6.98 6.63
N GLN A 23 30.62 8.32 6.67
CA GLN A 23 30.24 9.10 7.85
C GLN A 23 28.73 9.06 8.14
N TYR A 24 27.94 8.49 7.21
CA TYR A 24 26.48 8.42 7.31
C TYR A 24 25.94 7.33 8.26
N VAL A 25 26.81 6.57 8.93
CA VAL A 25 26.39 5.55 9.92
C VAL A 25 25.59 6.19 11.07
N GLY A 26 26.01 7.35 11.57
CA GLY A 26 25.26 8.08 12.60
C GLY A 26 23.85 8.47 12.16
N PHE A 27 23.69 8.84 10.88
CA PHE A 27 22.40 9.14 10.27
C PHE A 27 21.51 7.89 10.16
N LEU A 28 22.07 6.73 9.80
CA LEU A 28 21.34 5.46 9.80
C LEU A 28 20.77 5.12 11.18
N VAL A 29 21.58 5.26 12.23
CA VAL A 29 21.18 4.96 13.61
C VAL A 29 20.03 5.87 14.06
N LEU A 30 20.06 7.16 13.67
CA LEU A 30 19.01 8.13 14.00
C LEU A 30 17.69 7.89 13.23
N MET A 31 17.75 7.23 12.08
CA MET A 31 16.56 6.89 11.28
C MET A 31 15.80 5.66 11.77
N VAL A 32 16.43 4.78 12.55
CA VAL A 32 15.76 3.57 13.09
C VAL A 32 14.60 3.94 14.03
N PRO A 33 14.75 4.85 15.01
CA PRO A 33 13.64 5.33 15.83
C PRO A 33 12.52 5.97 15.00
N PHE A 34 12.87 6.75 13.97
CA PHE A 34 11.88 7.37 13.09
C PHE A 34 11.03 6.34 12.34
N LEU A 35 11.67 5.29 11.81
CA LEU A 35 10.96 4.17 11.18
C LEU A 35 10.03 3.47 12.18
N ALA A 36 10.50 3.23 13.41
CA ALA A 36 9.68 2.60 14.44
C ALA A 36 8.45 3.45 14.75
N VAL A 37 8.62 4.76 14.96
CA VAL A 37 7.50 5.69 15.17
C VAL A 37 6.55 5.66 13.98
N GLN A 38 7.05 5.76 12.75
CA GLN A 38 6.21 5.70 11.56
C GLN A 38 5.38 4.40 11.49
N TYR A 39 6.00 3.25 11.78
CA TYR A 39 5.32 1.95 11.77
C TYR A 39 4.27 1.81 12.88
N PHE A 40 4.52 2.36 14.07
CA PHE A 40 3.60 2.26 15.20
C PHE A 40 2.44 3.23 15.15
N PHE A 41 2.57 4.34 14.40
CA PHE A 41 1.56 5.38 14.27
C PHE A 41 0.91 5.43 12.88
N SER A 42 1.29 4.53 11.95
CA SER A 42 0.82 4.54 10.56
C SER A 42 -0.69 4.37 10.44
N ASP A 43 -1.30 3.58 11.31
CA ASP A 43 -2.73 3.30 11.31
C ASP A 43 -3.55 4.54 11.70
N LYS A 44 -3.18 5.20 12.79
CA LYS A 44 -3.81 6.45 13.24
C LYS A 44 -3.64 7.56 12.22
N LEU A 45 -2.44 7.69 11.66
CA LEU A 45 -2.16 8.70 10.65
C LEU A 45 -2.98 8.47 9.38
N ALA A 46 -3.10 7.21 8.92
CA ALA A 46 -3.91 6.86 7.75
C ALA A 46 -5.40 7.19 7.97
N LEU A 47 -5.98 6.75 9.08
CA LEU A 47 -7.39 7.05 9.40
C LEU A 47 -7.63 8.56 9.53
N TYR A 48 -6.74 9.26 10.23
CA TYR A 48 -6.84 10.71 10.39
C TYR A 48 -6.74 11.45 9.05
N SER A 49 -5.81 11.04 8.18
CA SER A 49 -5.63 11.68 6.86
C SER A 49 -6.89 11.58 5.99
N MET A 50 -7.60 10.46 6.08
CA MET A 50 -8.83 10.22 5.34
C MET A 50 -10.08 10.82 6.01
N GLY A 51 -9.94 11.50 7.14
CA GLY A 51 -11.07 11.97 7.95
C GLY A 51 -11.96 10.84 8.47
N ALA A 52 -11.42 9.62 8.56
CA ALA A 52 -12.16 8.43 8.93
C ALA A 52 -12.42 8.40 10.44
N LYS A 53 -13.62 7.98 10.83
CA LYS A 53 -14.03 7.82 12.22
C LYS A 53 -14.28 6.34 12.50
N GLU A 54 -13.76 5.85 13.62
CA GLU A 54 -14.13 4.52 14.14
C GLU A 54 -15.62 4.55 14.51
N VAL A 55 -16.38 3.56 14.05
CA VAL A 55 -17.83 3.47 14.23
C VAL A 55 -18.20 2.26 15.08
N SER A 56 -19.36 2.32 15.74
CA SER A 56 -19.86 1.23 16.58
C SER A 56 -20.77 0.25 15.84
N GLU A 57 -21.03 -0.91 16.46
CA GLU A 57 -21.96 -1.92 15.91
C GLU A 57 -23.40 -1.43 15.86
N GLU A 58 -23.78 -0.50 16.75
CA GLU A 58 -25.09 0.14 16.75
C GLU A 58 -25.24 1.14 15.59
N GLU A 59 -24.16 1.83 15.22
CA GLU A 59 -24.17 2.80 14.11
C GLU A 59 -24.19 2.12 12.74
N TYR A 60 -23.37 1.08 12.55
CA TYR A 60 -23.24 0.36 11.26
C TYR A 60 -23.31 -1.18 11.44
N PRO A 61 -24.47 -1.73 11.82
CA PRO A 61 -24.61 -3.15 12.16
C PRO A 61 -24.28 -4.08 10.98
N GLU A 62 -24.74 -3.74 9.77
CA GLU A 62 -24.51 -4.56 8.58
C GLU A 62 -23.03 -4.62 8.19
N LEU A 63 -22.32 -3.49 8.26
CA LEU A 63 -20.90 -3.41 7.96
C LEU A 63 -20.08 -4.21 8.98
N HIS A 64 -20.40 -4.08 10.27
CA HIS A 64 -19.75 -4.85 11.32
C HIS A 64 -20.00 -6.36 11.19
N ALA A 65 -21.22 -6.77 10.84
CA ALA A 65 -21.56 -8.17 10.61
C ALA A 65 -20.83 -8.73 9.38
N MET A 66 -20.74 -7.94 8.30
CA MET A 66 -20.00 -8.28 7.09
C MET A 66 -18.51 -8.49 7.36
N ILE A 67 -17.86 -7.49 7.96
CA ILE A 67 -16.43 -7.57 8.32
C ILE A 67 -16.19 -8.72 9.30
N GLY A 68 -17.05 -8.92 10.30
CA GLY A 68 -16.93 -10.01 11.26
C GLY A 68 -16.94 -11.39 10.61
N ARG A 69 -17.92 -11.64 9.73
CA ARG A 69 -18.03 -12.91 8.98
C ARG A 69 -16.84 -13.14 8.05
N LEU A 70 -16.46 -12.13 7.27
CA LEU A 70 -15.32 -12.24 6.34
C LEU A 70 -14.00 -12.43 7.11
N SER A 71 -13.84 -11.79 8.26
CA SER A 71 -12.66 -11.97 9.13
C SER A 71 -12.59 -13.40 9.66
N GLN A 72 -13.73 -13.98 10.04
CA GLN A 72 -13.80 -15.39 10.44
C GLN A 72 -13.43 -16.33 9.29
N GLN A 73 -13.97 -16.12 8.09
CA GLN A 73 -13.62 -16.89 6.90
C GLN A 73 -12.12 -16.76 6.54
N ALA A 74 -11.54 -15.60 6.81
CA ALA A 74 -10.12 -15.33 6.58
C ALA A 74 -9.20 -15.83 7.70
N ASP A 75 -9.72 -16.39 8.80
CA ASP A 75 -8.97 -16.73 10.02
C ASP A 75 -8.19 -15.51 10.58
N LEU A 76 -8.92 -14.40 10.78
CA LEU A 76 -8.40 -13.15 11.29
C LEU A 76 -9.18 -12.65 12.51
N PRO A 77 -8.50 -11.99 13.48
CA PRO A 77 -9.20 -11.14 14.43
C PRO A 77 -9.99 -10.06 13.69
N LYS A 78 -11.21 -9.76 14.16
CA LYS A 78 -12.04 -8.68 13.59
C LYS A 78 -11.26 -7.36 13.71
N PRO A 79 -10.97 -6.66 12.59
CA PRO A 79 -10.35 -5.35 12.63
C PRO A 79 -11.32 -4.31 13.17
N LYS A 80 -10.79 -3.16 13.58
CA LYS A 80 -11.61 -1.97 13.83
C LYS A 80 -12.33 -1.56 12.54
N VAL A 81 -13.53 -1.02 12.69
CA VAL A 81 -14.33 -0.57 11.55
C VAL A 81 -14.36 0.95 11.57
N ALA A 82 -14.01 1.55 10.45
CA ALA A 82 -14.04 2.99 10.28
C ALA A 82 -14.84 3.39 9.04
N VAL A 83 -15.49 4.56 9.11
CA VAL A 83 -16.19 5.16 7.98
C VAL A 83 -15.64 6.56 7.76
N ALA A 84 -15.31 6.85 6.50
CA ALA A 84 -14.95 8.19 6.05
C ALA A 84 -16.12 8.80 5.27
N ASP A 85 -16.51 10.02 5.64
CA ASP A 85 -17.54 10.75 4.90
C ASP A 85 -16.92 11.36 3.64
N SER A 86 -16.99 10.61 2.54
CA SER A 86 -16.48 11.02 1.24
C SER A 86 -17.32 10.41 0.13
N ARG A 87 -17.69 11.23 -0.84
CA ARG A 87 -18.39 10.81 -2.06
C ARG A 87 -17.51 9.98 -2.99
N VAL A 88 -16.18 10.04 -2.81
CA VAL A 88 -15.23 9.27 -3.62
C VAL A 88 -15.29 7.80 -3.20
N PRO A 89 -15.64 6.85 -4.09
CA PRO A 89 -15.73 5.44 -3.72
C PRO A 89 -14.34 4.88 -3.41
N ASN A 90 -14.10 4.54 -2.14
CA ASN A 90 -12.85 3.95 -1.70
C ASN A 90 -13.04 3.08 -0.44
N ALA A 91 -12.16 2.11 -0.27
CA ALA A 91 -11.96 1.39 0.99
C ALA A 91 -10.48 1.06 1.14
N PHE A 92 -10.01 0.91 2.37
CA PHE A 92 -8.61 0.51 2.62
C PHE A 92 -8.46 -0.17 3.97
N ALA A 93 -7.49 -1.08 4.06
CA ALA A 93 -6.99 -1.60 5.32
C ALA A 93 -5.72 -0.87 5.77
N THR A 94 -5.61 -0.67 7.08
CA THR A 94 -4.37 -0.22 7.73
C THR A 94 -4.14 -0.99 9.02
N GLY A 95 -2.92 -0.91 9.56
CA GLY A 95 -2.56 -1.62 10.77
C GLY A 95 -1.14 -2.14 10.78
N ARG A 96 -0.54 -2.15 11.97
CA ARG A 96 0.80 -2.70 12.19
C ARG A 96 0.82 -4.22 12.25
N ASN A 97 -0.29 -4.88 12.55
CA ASN A 97 -0.41 -6.33 12.55
C ASN A 97 -1.88 -6.76 12.52
N GLN A 98 -2.13 -8.05 12.34
CA GLN A 98 -3.49 -8.62 12.28
C GLN A 98 -4.36 -8.26 13.49
N LYS A 99 -3.79 -8.20 14.71
CA LYS A 99 -4.51 -7.84 15.94
C LYS A 99 -4.74 -6.32 16.12
N ASN A 100 -3.96 -5.50 15.42
CA ASN A 100 -3.99 -4.05 15.50
C ASN A 100 -4.17 -3.52 14.09
N SER A 101 -5.37 -3.74 13.55
CA SER A 101 -5.75 -3.37 12.20
C SER A 101 -7.12 -2.69 12.18
N ALA A 102 -7.35 -1.92 11.13
CA ALA A 102 -8.59 -1.22 10.85
C ALA A 102 -8.93 -1.37 9.37
N VAL A 103 -10.22 -1.52 9.07
CA VAL A 103 -10.78 -1.43 7.73
C VAL A 103 -11.64 -0.19 7.68
N CYS A 104 -11.34 0.69 6.71
CA CYS A 104 -12.08 1.91 6.47
C CYS A 104 -12.83 1.81 5.15
N VAL A 105 -14.09 2.24 5.13
CA VAL A 105 -14.90 2.37 3.91
C VAL A 105 -15.42 3.80 3.79
N THR A 106 -15.58 4.32 2.57
CA THR A 106 -16.21 5.63 2.37
C THR A 106 -17.73 5.53 2.25
N THR A 107 -18.46 6.59 2.55
CA THR A 107 -19.90 6.67 2.25
C THR A 107 -20.18 6.48 0.75
N GLY A 108 -19.30 6.98 -0.11
CA GLY A 108 -19.35 6.80 -1.56
C GLY A 108 -19.23 5.35 -2.03
N ILE A 109 -18.39 4.52 -1.41
CA ILE A 109 -18.27 3.11 -1.84
C ILE A 109 -19.50 2.29 -1.45
N MET A 110 -20.07 2.55 -0.26
CA MET A 110 -21.29 1.89 0.21
C MET A 110 -22.51 2.24 -0.65
N GLN A 111 -22.53 3.44 -1.25
CA GLN A 111 -23.58 3.84 -2.19
C GLN A 111 -23.37 3.35 -3.62
N THR A 112 -22.12 3.02 -3.99
CA THR A 112 -21.74 2.62 -5.36
C THR A 112 -21.87 1.12 -5.58
N LEU A 113 -21.55 0.33 -4.56
CA LEU A 113 -21.48 -1.13 -4.64
C LEU A 113 -22.72 -1.78 -4.04
N ASP A 114 -23.13 -2.90 -4.63
CA ASP A 114 -24.06 -3.80 -3.96
C ASP A 114 -23.35 -4.61 -2.86
N ARG A 115 -24.13 -5.42 -2.13
CA ARG A 115 -23.63 -6.18 -0.99
C ARG A 115 -22.50 -7.14 -1.36
N ASP A 116 -22.64 -7.89 -2.45
CA ASP A 116 -21.65 -8.91 -2.83
C ASP A 116 -20.36 -8.26 -3.33
N GLU A 117 -20.48 -7.14 -4.02
CA GLU A 117 -19.36 -6.33 -4.47
C GLU A 117 -18.59 -5.69 -3.31
N LEU A 118 -19.31 -5.12 -2.33
CA LEU A 118 -18.71 -4.57 -1.11
C LEU A 118 -18.02 -5.67 -0.29
N GLU A 119 -18.63 -6.85 -0.19
CA GLU A 119 -18.01 -8.02 0.44
C GLU A 119 -16.71 -8.41 -0.26
N GLY A 120 -16.68 -8.41 -1.60
CA GLY A 120 -15.48 -8.65 -2.39
C GLY A 120 -14.37 -7.64 -2.08
N VAL A 121 -14.70 -6.35 -2.03
CA VAL A 121 -13.74 -5.28 -1.71
C VAL A 121 -13.22 -5.40 -0.27
N ILE A 122 -14.09 -5.62 0.71
CA ILE A 122 -13.66 -5.79 2.11
C ILE A 122 -12.80 -7.04 2.27
N ALA A 123 -13.14 -8.13 1.58
CA ALA A 123 -12.33 -9.35 1.60
C ALA A 123 -10.94 -9.14 0.99
N HIS A 124 -10.83 -8.31 -0.06
CA HIS A 124 -9.55 -7.87 -0.61
C HIS A 124 -8.72 -7.11 0.43
N GLU A 125 -9.32 -6.16 1.14
CA GLU A 125 -8.65 -5.41 2.22
C GLU A 125 -8.22 -6.32 3.40
N LEU A 126 -9.07 -7.27 3.78
CA LEU A 126 -8.72 -8.29 4.78
C LEU A 126 -7.56 -9.17 4.31
N ALA A 127 -7.46 -9.48 3.01
CA ALA A 127 -6.33 -10.22 2.47
C ALA A 127 -5.00 -9.45 2.61
N HIS A 128 -4.99 -8.11 2.51
CA HIS A 128 -3.81 -7.31 2.83
C HIS A 128 -3.40 -7.43 4.30
N ILE A 129 -4.37 -7.41 5.22
CA ILE A 129 -4.12 -7.58 6.66
C ILE A 129 -3.56 -8.99 6.93
N LYS A 130 -4.18 -10.03 6.35
CA LYS A 130 -3.74 -11.43 6.49
C LYS A 130 -2.29 -11.60 6.07
N ASN A 131 -1.94 -11.01 4.93
CA ASN A 131 -0.62 -11.13 4.35
C ASN A 131 0.42 -10.15 4.92
N ARG A 132 0.01 -9.25 5.83
CA ARG A 132 0.86 -8.24 6.48
C ARG A 132 1.53 -7.31 5.48
N ASP A 133 0.78 -6.88 4.48
CA ASP A 133 1.32 -6.13 3.34
C ASP A 133 1.95 -4.80 3.77
N VAL A 134 1.38 -4.12 4.78
CA VAL A 134 1.97 -2.91 5.38
C VAL A 134 3.38 -3.18 5.92
N ALA A 135 3.59 -4.28 6.66
CA ALA A 135 4.90 -4.63 7.21
C ALA A 135 5.90 -4.98 6.09
N VAL A 136 5.47 -5.79 5.12
CA VAL A 136 6.30 -6.18 3.97
C VAL A 136 6.74 -4.94 3.18
N MET A 137 5.81 -4.03 2.88
CA MET A 137 6.10 -2.81 2.12
C MET A 137 6.95 -1.82 2.92
N THR A 138 6.74 -1.72 4.24
CA THR A 138 7.58 -0.88 5.13
C THR A 138 9.02 -1.36 5.12
N ILE A 139 9.25 -2.66 5.31
CA ILE A 139 10.60 -3.25 5.29
C ILE A 139 11.22 -3.10 3.90
N ALA A 140 10.46 -3.42 2.84
CA ALA A 140 10.93 -3.31 1.46
C ALA A 140 11.30 -1.87 1.07
N SER A 141 10.66 -0.86 1.67
CA SER A 141 10.89 0.55 1.32
C SER A 141 11.93 1.24 2.21
N PHE A 142 12.27 0.68 3.38
CA PHE A 142 13.12 1.36 4.37
C PHE A 142 14.47 1.83 3.81
N LEU A 143 15.23 0.93 3.21
CA LEU A 143 16.56 1.27 2.67
C LEU A 143 16.47 2.15 1.42
N SER A 144 15.39 2.05 0.64
CA SER A 144 15.09 2.99 -0.43
C SER A 144 14.83 4.41 0.10
N THR A 145 14.13 4.55 1.23
CA THR A 145 13.90 5.85 1.89
C THR A 145 15.21 6.44 2.39
N ILE A 146 16.08 5.63 3.00
CA ILE A 146 17.41 6.07 3.40
C ILE A 146 18.22 6.53 2.20
N ALA A 147 18.27 5.73 1.13
CA ALA A 147 18.99 6.08 -0.09
C ALA A 147 18.48 7.40 -0.68
N PHE A 148 17.17 7.62 -0.72
CA PHE A 148 16.56 8.89 -1.12
C PHE A 148 17.02 10.06 -0.22
N LEU A 149 17.03 9.88 1.09
CA LEU A 149 17.47 10.92 2.02
C LEU A 149 18.95 11.26 1.85
N VAL A 150 19.81 10.27 1.59
CA VAL A 150 21.23 10.49 1.27
C VAL A 150 21.37 11.25 -0.05
N VAL A 151 20.58 10.95 -1.07
CA VAL A 151 20.56 11.74 -2.32
C VAL A 151 20.13 13.18 -2.05
N ARG A 152 19.07 13.38 -1.28
CA ARG A 152 18.46 14.69 -1.05
C ARG A 152 19.27 15.59 -0.12
N TRP A 153 19.88 15.01 0.92
CA TRP A 153 20.48 15.73 2.04
C TRP A 153 21.92 15.30 2.36
N GLY A 154 22.47 14.31 1.65
CA GLY A 154 23.82 13.77 1.94
C GLY A 154 24.91 14.83 1.92
N TRP A 155 24.74 15.90 1.15
CA TRP A 155 25.68 17.04 1.12
C TRP A 155 25.73 17.84 2.43
N PHE A 156 24.63 17.88 3.20
CA PHE A 156 24.56 18.55 4.50
C PHE A 156 25.16 17.70 5.62
N PHE A 157 25.07 16.38 5.52
CA PHE A 157 25.54 15.45 6.54
C PHE A 157 26.97 14.93 6.28
N GLY A 158 27.54 15.19 5.10
CA GLY A 158 28.91 14.77 4.70
C GLY A 158 30.03 15.74 5.11
N GLY A 159 29.82 16.54 6.16
CA GLY A 159 30.73 17.61 6.57
C GLY A 159 32.04 17.11 7.17
N GLY A 160 33.09 17.03 6.34
CA GLY A 160 34.49 16.93 6.73
C GLY A 160 35.37 17.59 5.67
N ASP A 161 36.41 18.32 6.10
CA ASP A 161 37.23 19.26 5.34
C ASP A 161 37.35 19.03 3.82
N ARG A 162 37.14 20.11 3.06
CA ARG A 162 37.16 20.17 1.58
C ARG A 162 38.48 19.72 0.93
N ARG A 163 39.51 19.37 1.71
CA ARG A 163 40.83 18.98 1.21
C ARG A 163 41.06 17.46 1.10
N GLU A 164 40.29 16.62 1.82
CA GLU A 164 40.48 15.15 1.79
C GLU A 164 39.18 14.32 1.74
N GLY A 165 37.99 14.91 2.02
CA GLY A 165 36.73 14.16 2.20
C GLY A 165 35.68 14.23 1.07
N GLY A 166 35.93 14.95 -0.02
CA GLY A 166 34.90 15.25 -1.04
C GLY A 166 34.52 14.08 -1.97
N ALA A 167 35.50 13.25 -2.36
CA ALA A 167 35.26 12.12 -3.28
C ALA A 167 34.39 11.00 -2.65
N PRO A 168 34.58 10.60 -1.38
CA PRO A 168 33.70 9.62 -0.71
C PRO A 168 32.23 10.03 -0.65
N VAL A 169 31.94 11.33 -0.45
CA VAL A 169 30.56 11.85 -0.39
C VAL A 169 29.85 11.76 -1.74
N ILE A 170 30.53 12.14 -2.82
CA ILE A 170 29.96 12.06 -4.17
C ILE A 170 29.68 10.60 -4.55
N VAL A 171 30.59 9.68 -4.25
CA VAL A 171 30.40 8.24 -4.51
C VAL A 171 29.19 7.70 -3.73
N ALA A 172 29.05 8.06 -2.45
CA ALA A 172 27.91 7.65 -1.62
C ALA A 172 26.58 8.16 -2.16
N ILE A 173 26.51 9.43 -2.61
CA ILE A 173 25.31 10.01 -3.21
C ILE A 173 24.96 9.31 -4.53
N MET A 174 25.94 9.08 -5.41
CA MET A 174 25.71 8.42 -6.69
C MET A 174 25.25 6.98 -6.50
N LEU A 175 25.85 6.23 -5.58
CA LEU A 175 25.38 4.89 -5.23
C LEU A 175 23.94 4.93 -4.66
N SER A 176 23.66 5.89 -3.78
CA SER A 176 22.33 6.05 -3.18
C SER A 176 21.27 6.37 -4.25
N LEU A 177 21.63 7.15 -5.27
CA LEU A 177 20.75 7.42 -6.41
C LEU A 177 20.44 6.13 -7.19
N VAL A 178 21.46 5.32 -7.48
CA VAL A 178 21.27 4.02 -8.15
C VAL A 178 20.38 3.10 -7.31
N VAL A 179 20.65 2.99 -6.01
CA VAL A 179 19.85 2.16 -5.08
C VAL A 179 18.42 2.64 -5.03
N TRP A 180 18.17 3.95 -4.91
CA TRP A 180 16.84 4.52 -4.88
C TRP A 180 16.06 4.24 -6.18
N VAL A 181 16.68 4.44 -7.34
CA VAL A 181 16.05 4.21 -8.65
C VAL A 181 15.72 2.72 -8.86
N ILE A 182 16.64 1.81 -8.55
CA ILE A 182 16.39 0.37 -8.68
C ILE A 182 15.31 -0.08 -7.70
N SER A 183 15.39 0.38 -6.44
CA SER A 183 14.41 0.05 -5.41
C SER A 183 13.02 0.54 -5.78
N PHE A 184 12.90 1.75 -6.35
CA PHE A 184 11.64 2.29 -6.84
C PHE A 184 10.94 1.34 -7.82
N VAL A 185 11.67 0.76 -8.77
CA VAL A 185 11.11 -0.21 -9.73
C VAL A 185 10.71 -1.51 -9.04
N LEU A 186 11.58 -2.05 -8.18
CA LEU A 186 11.36 -3.33 -7.49
C LEU A 186 10.20 -3.25 -6.48
N ILE A 187 10.10 -2.18 -5.70
CA ILE A 187 9.01 -1.93 -4.73
C ILE A 187 7.67 -1.84 -5.46
N ARG A 188 7.62 -1.18 -6.62
CA ARG A 188 6.40 -1.13 -7.45
C ARG A 188 6.02 -2.49 -8.01
N ALA A 189 7.00 -3.29 -8.43
CA ALA A 189 6.73 -4.66 -8.85
C ALA A 189 6.17 -5.49 -7.68
N LEU A 190 6.75 -5.36 -6.49
CA LEU A 190 6.27 -6.02 -5.27
C LEU A 190 4.83 -5.61 -4.93
N SER A 191 4.53 -4.31 -4.94
CA SER A 191 3.19 -3.79 -4.69
C SER A 191 2.17 -4.40 -5.66
N ARG A 192 2.45 -4.45 -6.97
CA ARG A 192 1.56 -5.12 -7.93
C ARG A 192 1.38 -6.61 -7.69
N TYR A 193 2.43 -7.33 -7.27
CA TYR A 193 2.28 -8.74 -6.89
C TYR A 193 1.38 -8.91 -5.68
N ARG A 194 1.46 -7.98 -4.73
CA ARG A 194 0.66 -7.97 -3.51
C ARG A 194 -0.82 -7.71 -3.79
N GLU A 195 -1.12 -6.81 -4.70
CA GLU A 195 -2.48 -6.57 -5.22
C GLU A 195 -3.09 -7.84 -5.85
N TYR A 196 -2.36 -8.53 -6.73
CA TYR A 196 -2.86 -9.78 -7.32
C TYR A 196 -3.08 -10.89 -6.28
N ALA A 197 -2.25 -10.94 -5.25
CA ALA A 197 -2.42 -11.87 -4.14
C ALA A 197 -3.62 -11.51 -3.26
N ALA A 198 -3.89 -10.21 -3.08
CA ALA A 198 -5.08 -9.72 -2.38
C ALA A 198 -6.36 -9.95 -3.19
N ASP A 199 -6.35 -9.75 -4.52
CA ASP A 199 -7.45 -10.09 -5.42
C ASP A 199 -7.85 -11.57 -5.30
N ARG A 200 -6.84 -12.45 -5.40
CA ARG A 200 -7.04 -13.89 -5.21
C ARG A 200 -7.52 -14.21 -3.79
N GLY A 201 -6.93 -13.57 -2.78
CA GLY A 201 -7.31 -13.75 -1.38
C GLY A 201 -8.76 -13.36 -1.13
N GLY A 202 -9.19 -12.19 -1.58
CA GLY A 202 -10.55 -11.71 -1.47
C GLY A 202 -11.55 -12.61 -2.19
N ALA A 203 -11.23 -13.02 -3.42
CA ALA A 203 -12.04 -13.96 -4.18
C ALA A 203 -12.20 -15.34 -3.51
N VAL A 204 -11.13 -15.85 -2.89
CA VAL A 204 -11.17 -17.12 -2.14
C VAL A 204 -11.95 -16.98 -0.83
N ILE A 205 -11.83 -15.85 -0.13
CA ILE A 205 -12.57 -15.58 1.11
C ILE A 205 -14.08 -15.51 0.84
N THR A 206 -14.50 -14.80 -0.22
CA THR A 206 -15.93 -14.66 -0.55
C THR A 206 -16.50 -15.82 -1.35
N GLY A 207 -15.65 -16.57 -2.05
CA GLY A 207 -16.07 -17.55 -3.05
C GLY A 207 -16.68 -16.93 -4.30
N LYS A 208 -16.56 -15.60 -4.49
CA LYS A 208 -17.22 -14.84 -5.57
C LYS A 208 -16.22 -13.95 -6.32
N PRO A 209 -15.37 -14.51 -7.21
CA PRO A 209 -14.41 -13.71 -7.98
C PRO A 209 -15.07 -12.68 -8.90
N SER A 210 -16.22 -13.02 -9.51
CA SER A 210 -17.00 -12.11 -10.36
C SER A 210 -17.52 -10.88 -9.63
N ALA A 211 -17.93 -11.01 -8.35
CA ALA A 211 -18.39 -9.89 -7.55
C ALA A 211 -17.26 -8.86 -7.34
N LEU A 212 -16.05 -9.31 -6.99
CA LEU A 212 -14.89 -8.42 -6.88
C LEU A 212 -14.53 -7.79 -8.24
N ALA A 213 -14.61 -8.56 -9.34
CA ALA A 213 -14.37 -8.03 -10.67
C ALA A 213 -15.39 -6.95 -11.07
N SER A 214 -16.67 -7.16 -10.75
CA SER A 214 -17.75 -6.19 -10.97
C SER A 214 -17.52 -4.92 -10.14
N ALA A 215 -17.17 -5.06 -8.87
CA ALA A 215 -16.84 -3.95 -7.98
C ALA A 215 -15.72 -3.07 -8.56
N LEU A 216 -14.63 -3.67 -9.03
CA LEU A 216 -13.52 -2.95 -9.65
C LEU A 216 -13.95 -2.16 -10.90
N LEU A 217 -14.84 -2.70 -11.72
CA LEU A 217 -15.38 -2.01 -12.89
C LEU A 217 -16.29 -0.84 -12.49
N LYS A 218 -17.17 -1.03 -11.50
CA LYS A 218 -18.06 0.04 -11.00
C LYS A 218 -17.28 1.18 -10.36
N ILE A 219 -16.30 0.89 -9.50
CA ILE A 219 -15.44 1.90 -8.88
C ILE A 219 -14.68 2.66 -9.98
N SER A 220 -14.08 1.94 -10.95
CA SER A 220 -13.35 2.58 -12.03
C SER A 220 -14.22 3.48 -12.89
N GLY A 221 -15.46 3.06 -13.21
CA GLY A 221 -16.40 3.87 -13.99
C GLY A 221 -16.96 5.06 -13.20
N ARG A 222 -17.20 4.89 -11.89
CA ARG A 222 -17.70 5.97 -11.03
C ARG A 222 -16.65 7.06 -10.81
N MET A 223 -15.37 6.70 -10.71
CA MET A 223 -14.28 7.69 -10.57
C MET A 223 -14.25 8.72 -11.71
N ASP A 224 -14.64 8.35 -12.93
CA ASP A 224 -14.68 9.29 -14.06
C ASP A 224 -15.83 10.33 -13.93
N SER A 225 -16.79 10.10 -13.02
CA SER A 225 -17.98 10.94 -12.81
C SER A 225 -17.99 11.76 -11.51
N VAL A 226 -16.98 11.61 -10.66
CA VAL A 226 -16.83 12.41 -9.43
C VAL A 226 -16.27 13.80 -9.80
N PRO A 227 -16.77 14.90 -9.20
CA PRO A 227 -16.21 16.24 -9.41
C PRO A 227 -14.69 16.29 -9.22
N LYS A 228 -14.00 17.04 -10.07
CA LYS A 228 -12.53 17.09 -10.07
C LYS A 228 -11.98 17.75 -8.81
N GLU A 229 -12.76 18.60 -8.16
CA GLU A 229 -12.47 19.26 -6.90
C GLU A 229 -12.31 18.22 -5.78
N ASP A 230 -13.30 17.34 -5.60
CA ASP A 230 -13.27 16.23 -4.62
C ASP A 230 -12.09 15.29 -4.89
N MET A 231 -11.76 15.03 -6.16
CA MET A 231 -10.59 14.21 -6.55
C MET A 231 -9.24 14.88 -6.25
N ARG A 232 -9.15 16.21 -6.39
CA ARG A 232 -7.93 16.97 -6.11
C ARG A 232 -7.67 17.08 -4.63
N GLU A 233 -8.71 17.28 -3.82
CA GLU A 233 -8.61 17.27 -2.36
C GLU A 233 -8.08 15.94 -1.82
N GLN A 234 -8.35 14.83 -2.53
CA GLN A 234 -7.90 13.49 -2.13
C GLN A 234 -6.67 12.96 -2.90
N ALA A 235 -6.09 13.76 -3.80
CA ALA A 235 -4.97 13.33 -4.65
C ALA A 235 -3.68 13.05 -3.85
N GLU A 236 -3.49 13.69 -2.70
CA GLU A 236 -2.36 13.42 -1.80
C GLU A 236 -2.46 12.05 -1.10
N MET A 237 -3.66 11.45 -1.11
CA MET A 237 -3.97 10.18 -0.44
C MET A 237 -4.05 9.00 -1.40
N ASN A 238 -3.61 9.17 -2.65
CA ASN A 238 -3.63 8.16 -3.72
C ASN A 238 -3.10 6.77 -3.32
N ALA A 239 -2.20 6.69 -2.34
CA ALA A 239 -1.65 5.43 -1.85
C ALA A 239 -2.67 4.55 -1.09
N PHE A 240 -3.79 5.12 -0.64
CA PHE A 240 -4.87 4.43 0.07
C PHE A 240 -6.06 4.09 -0.84
N PHE A 241 -5.93 4.30 -2.15
CA PHE A 241 -7.02 4.07 -3.09
C PHE A 241 -6.90 2.71 -3.75
N ILE A 242 -7.99 1.92 -3.74
CA ILE A 242 -8.06 0.62 -4.44
C ILE A 242 -7.81 0.76 -5.94
N ILE A 243 -8.26 1.89 -6.50
CA ILE A 243 -8.00 2.26 -7.89
C ILE A 243 -7.29 3.63 -7.90
N PRO A 244 -6.11 3.74 -8.51
CA PRO A 244 -5.35 4.99 -8.52
C PRO A 244 -6.12 6.10 -9.25
N ILE A 245 -6.13 7.32 -8.69
CA ILE A 245 -6.67 8.49 -9.38
C ILE A 245 -5.74 8.77 -10.59
N LYS A 246 -6.28 8.64 -11.80
CA LYS A 246 -5.48 8.70 -13.04
C LYS A 246 -4.85 10.09 -13.22
N SER A 247 -3.51 10.16 -13.34
CA SER A 247 -2.77 11.35 -13.77
C SER A 247 -1.79 11.04 -14.93
N GLY A 248 -2.29 11.14 -16.17
CA GLY A 248 -1.45 11.11 -17.38
C GLY A 248 -0.61 9.84 -17.66
N PHE A 249 0.24 9.91 -18.70
CA PHE A 249 1.09 8.79 -19.16
C PHE A 249 2.17 8.39 -18.14
N ILE A 250 2.73 9.38 -17.41
CA ILE A 250 3.69 9.17 -16.32
C ILE A 250 3.01 8.45 -15.13
N GLY A 251 1.72 8.69 -14.89
CA GLY A 251 0.93 8.01 -13.86
C GLY A 251 0.75 6.51 -14.09
N LYS A 252 0.79 6.01 -15.34
CA LYS A 252 0.71 4.56 -15.62
C LYS A 252 1.98 3.80 -15.19
N ILE A 253 3.14 4.41 -15.36
CA ILE A 253 4.43 3.84 -14.92
C ILE A 253 4.63 4.07 -13.42
N ALA A 254 4.13 5.20 -12.92
CA ALA A 254 4.11 5.56 -11.52
C ALA A 254 2.89 5.01 -10.74
N SER A 255 2.16 4.03 -11.29
CA SER A 255 1.07 3.36 -10.57
C SER A 255 1.62 2.24 -9.68
N THR A 256 1.19 2.23 -8.42
CA THR A 256 1.43 1.15 -7.45
C THR A 256 0.50 -0.03 -7.71
N HIS A 257 -0.65 0.21 -8.34
CA HIS A 257 -1.65 -0.81 -8.65
C HIS A 257 -1.52 -1.31 -10.10
N PRO A 258 -1.78 -2.60 -10.36
CA PRO A 258 -1.96 -3.09 -11.72
C PRO A 258 -3.23 -2.49 -12.33
N SER A 259 -3.32 -2.44 -13.66
CA SER A 259 -4.51 -1.90 -14.32
C SER A 259 -5.75 -2.72 -13.99
N THR A 260 -6.89 -2.04 -13.89
CA THR A 260 -8.19 -2.65 -13.58
C THR A 260 -8.51 -3.79 -14.53
N GLU A 261 -8.23 -3.64 -15.82
CA GLU A 261 -8.49 -4.67 -16.84
C GLU A 261 -7.69 -5.95 -16.58
N LYS A 262 -6.44 -5.82 -16.14
CA LYS A 262 -5.59 -6.99 -15.81
C LYS A 262 -6.05 -7.69 -14.54
N ARG A 263 -6.52 -6.94 -13.53
CA ARG A 263 -7.09 -7.52 -12.30
C ARG A 263 -8.37 -8.29 -12.61
N VAL A 264 -9.29 -7.66 -13.35
CA VAL A 264 -10.56 -8.28 -13.80
C VAL A 264 -10.30 -9.52 -14.64
N ALA A 265 -9.34 -9.50 -15.57
CA ALA A 265 -9.01 -10.68 -16.38
C ALA A 265 -8.56 -11.87 -15.52
N LYS A 266 -7.69 -11.64 -14.52
CA LYS A 266 -7.24 -12.68 -13.60
C LYS A 266 -8.35 -13.20 -12.68
N LEU A 267 -9.26 -12.34 -12.24
CA LEU A 267 -10.40 -12.76 -11.42
C LEU A 267 -11.36 -13.66 -12.21
N ARG A 268 -11.59 -13.36 -13.50
CA ARG A 268 -12.37 -14.21 -14.41
C ARG A 268 -11.68 -15.54 -14.72
N GLU A 269 -10.36 -15.54 -14.83
CA GLU A 269 -9.57 -16.78 -14.96
C GLU A 269 -9.70 -17.64 -13.69
N LEU A 270 -9.56 -17.02 -12.52
CA LEU A 270 -9.73 -17.69 -11.23
C LEU A 270 -11.14 -18.26 -11.04
N GLU A 271 -12.18 -17.55 -11.49
CA GLU A 271 -13.56 -18.04 -11.45
C GLU A 271 -13.72 -19.34 -12.24
N LYS A 272 -13.20 -19.39 -13.47
CA LYS A 272 -13.19 -20.60 -14.28
C LYS A 272 -12.45 -21.74 -13.60
N GLU A 273 -11.29 -21.46 -12.99
CA GLU A 273 -10.53 -22.48 -12.24
C GLU A 273 -11.34 -23.03 -11.06
N MET A 274 -12.07 -22.17 -10.35
CA MET A 274 -12.91 -22.56 -9.20
C MET A 274 -14.13 -23.38 -9.62
N GLU A 275 -14.73 -23.11 -10.78
CA GLU A 275 -15.85 -23.88 -11.32
C GLU A 275 -15.44 -25.27 -11.82
N THR A 276 -14.17 -25.44 -12.21
CA THR A 276 -13.64 -26.71 -12.73
C THR A 276 -13.13 -27.69 -11.68
N ARG A 277 -13.14 -27.32 -10.38
CA ARG A 277 -12.64 -28.12 -9.27
C ARG A 277 -13.77 -28.63 -8.39
#